data_AF-A0A2S9WZ64-F1
#
_entry.id   AF-A0A2S9WZ64-F1
#
_cell.length_a   1.000
_cell.length_b   1.000
_cell.length_c   1.000
_cell.angle_alpha   90.00
_cell.angle_beta   90.00
_cell.angle_gamma   90.00
#
_symmetry.space_group_name_H-M   'P 1'
#
loop_
_entity.id
_entity.type
_entity.pdbx_description
1 polymer ?
#
loop_
_entity_poly.entity_id
_entity_poly.type
_entity_poly.pdbx_seq_one_letter_code
_entity_poly.pdbx_strand_id
1 'polypeptide(L)'
;MQDNAFLGQGWAFPIQFLSPSFVATQSGEGLILQSMRLILATLPGERAMRPDFGSQLNRALFDGVDGRTLHNLEHSVQEALSRFEPRIDINDVAAMAGDEAGQVWIRVDYTVRETNTRNNLVYPFWLTEATQ
;
A
#
# COMPACT_ATOMS: atom_id res chain seq x y z
N MET A 1 10.62 9.54 21.54
CA MET A 1 10.78 9.66 20.08
C MET A 1 11.95 8.77 19.71
N GLN A 2 11.68 7.59 19.14
CA GLN A 2 12.74 6.70 18.69
C GLN A 2 13.25 7.21 17.36
N ASP A 3 14.53 7.59 17.32
CA ASP A 3 15.22 8.11 16.15
C ASP A 3 15.37 7.01 15.08
N ASN A 4 14.37 6.90 14.22
CA ASN A 4 14.37 6.08 13.01
C ASN A 4 15.16 6.76 11.87
N ALA A 5 16.27 7.43 12.18
CA ALA A 5 17.06 8.19 11.20
C ALA A 5 17.57 7.32 10.03
N PHE A 6 17.76 6.01 10.24
CA PHE A 6 18.20 5.09 9.19
C PHE A 6 17.12 4.86 8.11
N LEU A 7 15.83 4.86 8.47
CA LEU A 7 14.71 4.59 7.54
C LEU A 7 14.52 5.69 6.50
N GLY A 8 15.25 6.79 6.67
CA GLY A 8 15.23 7.96 5.82
C GLY A 8 14.08 8.90 6.13
N GLN A 9 14.11 10.01 5.42
CA GLN A 9 13.09 11.05 5.43
C GLN A 9 12.76 11.39 3.99
N GLY A 10 11.46 11.53 3.72
CA GLY A 10 10.96 11.89 2.40
C GLY A 10 9.83 12.91 2.51
N TRP A 11 9.30 13.32 1.37
CA TRP A 11 8.12 14.19 1.35
C TRP A 11 6.91 13.44 1.90
N ALA A 12 6.08 14.13 2.67
CA ALA A 12 4.78 13.61 3.06
C ALA A 12 3.85 13.55 1.84
N PHE A 13 3.00 12.54 1.80
CA PHE A 13 1.94 12.40 0.80
C PHE A 13 0.56 12.37 1.50
N PRO A 14 -0.42 13.18 1.05
CA PRO A 14 -0.35 14.12 -0.08
C PRO A 14 0.66 15.26 0.17
N ILE A 15 1.23 15.80 -0.91
CA ILE A 15 2.26 16.86 -0.83
C ILE A 15 1.61 18.11 -0.21
N GLN A 16 2.21 18.60 0.88
CA GLN A 16 1.76 19.79 1.60
C GLN A 16 2.93 20.75 1.80
N PHE A 17 2.65 22.04 1.66
CA PHE A 17 3.59 23.11 1.95
C PHE A 17 3.18 23.79 3.25
N LEU A 18 4.02 23.74 4.27
CA LEU A 18 3.79 24.50 5.52
C LEU A 18 4.15 25.98 5.33
N SER A 19 5.08 26.25 4.42
CA SER A 19 5.42 27.58 3.92
C SER A 19 5.98 27.45 2.50
N PRO A 20 6.16 28.55 1.73
CA PRO A 20 6.69 28.49 0.36
C PRO A 20 8.03 27.77 0.21
N SER A 21 8.83 27.71 1.29
CA SER A 21 10.16 27.08 1.30
C SER A 21 10.20 25.78 2.10
N PHE A 22 9.08 25.35 2.68
CA PHE A 22 9.04 24.19 3.57
C PHE A 22 7.94 23.20 3.19
N VAL A 23 8.36 22.04 2.71
CA VAL A 23 7.48 20.91 2.38
C VAL A 23 7.35 20.02 3.60
N ALA A 24 6.13 19.57 3.89
CA ALA A 24 5.88 18.57 4.91
C ALA A 24 6.65 17.29 4.59
N THR A 25 7.29 16.70 5.61
CA THR A 25 8.09 15.49 5.45
C THR A 25 7.57 14.39 6.36
N GLN A 26 7.84 13.15 5.96
CA GLN A 26 7.54 11.96 6.72
C GLN A 26 8.84 11.14 6.87
N SER A 27 9.04 10.55 8.04
CA SER A 27 10.23 9.75 8.34
C SER A 27 9.86 8.42 9.00
N GLY A 28 10.83 7.52 9.08
CA GLY A 28 10.67 6.28 9.82
C GLY A 28 9.58 5.36 9.27
N GLU A 29 8.86 4.72 10.18
CA GLU A 29 7.77 3.78 9.84
C GLU A 29 6.61 4.47 9.12
N GLY A 30 6.35 5.74 9.42
CA GLY A 30 5.35 6.52 8.71
C GLY A 30 5.68 6.67 7.21
N LEU A 31 6.97 6.72 6.86
CA LEU A 31 7.43 6.80 5.48
C LEU A 31 7.27 5.44 4.76
N ILE A 32 7.47 4.32 5.47
CA ILE A 32 7.20 2.98 4.95
C ILE A 32 5.70 2.83 4.66
N LEU A 33 4.85 3.17 5.63
CA LEU A 33 3.40 3.07 5.48
C LEU A 33 2.90 3.88 4.27
N GLN A 34 3.43 5.08 4.10
CA GLN A 34 3.14 5.93 2.95
C GLN A 34 3.60 5.28 1.64
N SER A 35 4.82 4.72 1.61
CA SER A 35 5.37 4.04 0.43
C SER A 35 4.51 2.84 0.02
N MET A 36 4.11 1.99 0.98
CA MET A 36 3.20 0.87 0.74
C MET A 36 1.88 1.35 0.12
N ARG A 37 1.26 2.40 0.69
CA ARG A 37 0.02 2.97 0.13
C ARG A 37 0.21 3.49 -1.29
N LEU A 38 1.34 4.15 -1.58
CA LEU A 38 1.63 4.64 -2.92
C LEU A 38 1.83 3.50 -3.93
N ILE A 39 2.54 2.43 -3.55
CA ILE A 39 2.70 1.24 -4.39
C ILE A 39 1.35 0.63 -4.72
N LEU A 40 0.50 0.42 -3.71
CA LEU A 40 -0.82 -0.20 -3.89
C LEU A 40 -1.78 0.69 -4.68
N ALA A 41 -1.68 2.02 -4.55
CA ALA A 41 -2.53 2.98 -5.24
C ALA A 41 -2.09 3.29 -6.69
N THR A 42 -0.91 2.84 -7.12
CA THR A 42 -0.38 3.13 -8.46
C THR A 42 -0.59 1.93 -9.39
N LEU A 43 -1.06 2.18 -10.61
CA LEU A 43 -1.20 1.14 -11.64
C LEU A 43 0.11 0.98 -12.44
N PRO A 44 0.50 -0.25 -12.81
CA PRO A 44 1.58 -0.47 -13.77
C PRO A 44 1.33 0.33 -15.06
N GLY A 45 2.32 1.11 -15.47
CA GLY A 45 2.25 2.02 -16.61
C GLY A 45 2.05 3.50 -16.27
N GLU A 46 1.59 3.84 -15.06
CA GLU A 46 1.35 5.24 -14.67
C GLU A 46 2.65 6.03 -14.47
N ARG A 47 3.71 5.37 -14.00
CA ARG A 47 4.99 6.04 -13.79
C ARG A 47 5.83 6.03 -15.07
N ALA A 48 6.09 7.23 -15.59
CA ALA A 48 7.02 7.45 -16.68
C ALA A 48 8.38 6.79 -16.37
N MET A 49 8.94 6.08 -17.35
CA MET A 49 10.19 5.33 -17.26
C MET A 49 10.21 4.19 -16.21
N ARG A 50 9.06 3.87 -15.59
CA ARG A 50 8.89 2.75 -14.65
C ARG A 50 7.54 2.06 -14.89
N PRO A 51 7.33 1.45 -16.06
CA PRO A 51 6.06 0.83 -16.41
C PRO A 51 5.68 -0.33 -15.47
N ASP A 52 6.65 -1.00 -14.88
CA ASP A 52 6.40 -2.13 -13.99
C ASP A 52 5.94 -1.70 -12.58
N PHE A 53 6.14 -0.45 -12.19
CA PHE A 53 5.88 0.01 -10.82
C PHE A 53 4.38 0.12 -10.54
N GLY A 54 3.94 -0.47 -9.43
CA GLY A 54 2.57 -0.37 -8.95
C GLY A 54 2.03 -1.71 -8.46
N SER A 55 0.72 -1.79 -8.32
CA SER A 55 0.00 -3.03 -8.02
C SER A 55 -1.11 -3.28 -9.02
N GLN A 56 -1.47 -4.55 -9.23
CA GLN A 56 -2.50 -4.94 -10.19
C GLN A 56 -3.87 -5.13 -9.53
N LEU A 57 -4.11 -4.46 -8.40
CA LEU A 57 -5.37 -4.58 -7.64
C LEU A 57 -6.58 -4.15 -8.48
N ASN A 58 -6.40 -3.21 -9.40
CA ASN A 58 -7.44 -2.75 -10.29
C ASN A 58 -8.05 -3.84 -11.18
N ARG A 59 -7.34 -4.95 -11.42
CA ARG A 59 -7.87 -6.06 -12.21
C ARG A 59 -9.11 -6.70 -11.58
N ALA A 60 -9.25 -6.57 -10.27
CA ALA A 60 -10.38 -7.10 -9.52
C ALA A 60 -11.58 -6.13 -9.41
N LEU A 61 -11.50 -4.89 -9.95
CA LEU A 61 -12.53 -3.86 -9.74
C LEU A 61 -13.95 -4.27 -10.19
N PHE A 62 -14.05 -5.17 -11.17
CA PHE A 62 -15.32 -5.63 -11.72
C PHE A 62 -15.59 -7.12 -11.44
N ASP A 63 -14.74 -7.73 -10.62
CA ASP A 63 -14.91 -9.12 -10.22
C ASP A 63 -15.91 -9.23 -9.06
N GLY A 64 -16.55 -10.39 -8.91
CA GLY A 64 -17.34 -10.68 -7.72
C GLY A 64 -16.46 -10.85 -6.48
N VAL A 65 -17.00 -10.55 -5.30
CA VAL A 65 -16.32 -10.83 -4.02
C VAL A 65 -16.50 -12.32 -3.68
N ASP A 66 -15.68 -13.16 -4.30
CA ASP A 66 -15.59 -14.59 -4.04
C ASP A 66 -14.18 -14.98 -3.54
N GLY A 67 -14.03 -16.23 -3.09
CA GLY A 67 -12.74 -16.71 -2.57
C GLY A 67 -11.60 -16.64 -3.57
N ARG A 68 -11.88 -16.71 -4.88
CA ARG A 68 -10.86 -16.61 -5.92
C ARG A 68 -10.37 -15.16 -6.06
N THR A 69 -11.29 -14.20 -6.11
CA THR A 69 -10.96 -12.77 -6.17
C THR A 69 -10.17 -12.34 -4.94
N LEU A 70 -10.59 -12.77 -3.74
CA LEU A 70 -9.87 -12.49 -2.50
C LEU A 70 -8.45 -13.04 -2.53
N HIS A 71 -8.27 -14.29 -2.96
CA HIS A 71 -6.94 -14.89 -3.09
C HIS A 71 -6.06 -14.17 -4.13
N ASN A 72 -6.63 -13.76 -5.27
CA ASN A 72 -5.91 -12.99 -6.27
C ASN A 72 -5.45 -11.62 -5.72
N LEU A 73 -6.28 -10.97 -4.91
CA LEU A 73 -5.93 -9.71 -4.25
C LEU A 73 -4.78 -9.90 -3.26
N GLU A 74 -4.83 -10.94 -2.43
CA GLU A 74 -3.74 -11.29 -1.50
C GLU A 74 -2.41 -11.46 -2.24
N HIS A 75 -2.41 -12.27 -3.30
CA HIS A 75 -1.22 -12.50 -4.11
C HIS A 75 -0.72 -11.20 -4.76
N SER A 76 -1.61 -10.38 -5.31
CA SER A 76 -1.25 -9.12 -5.97
C SER A 76 -0.59 -8.14 -5.00
N VAL A 77 -1.13 -8.02 -3.79
CA VAL A 77 -0.53 -7.19 -2.73
C VAL A 77 0.83 -7.74 -2.30
N GLN A 78 0.92 -9.05 -2.07
CA GLN A 78 2.17 -9.68 -1.67
C GLN A 78 3.28 -9.48 -2.70
N GLU A 79 2.97 -9.66 -3.99
CA GLU A 79 3.91 -9.48 -5.09
C GLU A 79 4.38 -8.02 -5.19
N ALA A 80 3.45 -7.07 -5.20
CA ALA A 80 3.76 -5.65 -5.35
C ALA A 80 4.63 -5.12 -4.19
N LEU A 81 4.26 -5.45 -2.95
CA LEU A 81 5.01 -5.01 -1.78
C LEU A 81 6.38 -5.69 -1.68
N SER A 82 6.48 -6.99 -1.96
CA SER A 82 7.77 -7.71 -1.97
C SER A 82 8.72 -7.17 -3.03
N ARG A 83 8.19 -6.73 -4.17
CA ARG A 83 8.98 -6.20 -5.28
C ARG A 83 9.45 -4.76 -5.08
N PHE A 84 8.59 -3.91 -4.49
CA PHE A 84 8.82 -2.46 -4.47
C PHE A 84 9.12 -1.86 -3.10
N GLU A 85 8.89 -2.58 -1.99
CA GLU A 85 9.21 -2.11 -0.65
C GLU A 85 10.24 -3.03 0.04
N PRO A 86 11.55 -2.85 -0.20
CA PRO A 86 12.59 -3.74 0.30
C PRO A 86 12.84 -3.62 1.81
N ARG A 87 12.26 -2.60 2.49
CA ARG A 87 12.44 -2.34 3.91
C ARG A 87 11.54 -3.19 4.81
N ILE A 88 10.63 -3.97 4.24
CA ILE A 88 9.72 -4.84 5.01
C ILE A 88 9.88 -6.32 4.63
N ASP A 89 9.61 -7.18 5.60
CA ASP A 89 9.29 -8.59 5.42
C ASP A 89 7.79 -8.78 5.64
N ILE A 90 7.11 -9.33 4.65
CA ILE A 90 5.68 -9.63 4.74
C ILE A 90 5.51 -10.92 5.54
N ASN A 91 4.76 -10.85 6.63
CA ASN A 91 4.44 -11.99 7.49
C ASN A 91 3.16 -12.69 7.02
N ASP A 92 2.12 -11.92 6.70
CA ASP A 92 0.82 -12.41 6.25
C ASP A 92 0.09 -11.34 5.41
N VAL A 93 -0.72 -11.79 4.45
CA VAL A 93 -1.66 -10.94 3.69
C VAL A 93 -3.00 -11.65 3.66
N ALA A 94 -4.04 -10.98 4.15
CA ALA A 94 -5.38 -11.52 4.20
C ALA A 94 -6.38 -10.54 3.59
N ALA A 95 -7.17 -11.00 2.61
CA ALA A 95 -8.27 -10.25 2.03
C ALA A 95 -9.60 -10.79 2.57
N MET A 96 -10.47 -9.88 3.03
CA MET A 96 -11.78 -10.22 3.56
C MET A 96 -12.85 -9.28 3.03
N ALA A 97 -14.05 -9.80 2.81
CA ALA A 97 -15.20 -8.98 2.46
C ALA A 97 -15.42 -7.92 3.56
N GLY A 98 -15.72 -6.69 3.12
CA GLY A 98 -16.04 -5.58 3.99
C GLY A 98 -17.50 -5.57 4.45
N ASP A 99 -17.85 -4.51 5.16
CA ASP A 99 -19.20 -4.31 5.68
C ASP A 99 -20.16 -3.87 4.57
N GLU A 100 -19.64 -3.19 3.55
CA GLU A 100 -20.39 -2.73 2.40
C GLU A 100 -20.25 -3.67 1.20
N ALA A 101 -21.31 -3.74 0.37
CA ALA A 101 -21.28 -4.53 -0.85
C ALA A 101 -20.17 -4.02 -1.80
N GLY A 102 -19.28 -4.92 -2.22
CA GLY A 102 -18.14 -4.56 -3.06
C GLY A 102 -16.98 -3.90 -2.30
N GLN A 103 -16.99 -3.88 -0.97
CA GLN A 103 -15.83 -3.48 -0.18
C GLN A 103 -14.97 -4.72 0.13
N VAL A 104 -13.65 -4.57 0.03
CA VAL A 104 -12.69 -5.58 0.49
C VAL A 104 -11.66 -4.92 1.40
N TRP A 105 -11.48 -5.49 2.57
CA TRP A 105 -10.39 -5.15 3.49
C TRP A 105 -9.19 -6.02 3.18
N ILE A 106 -8.04 -5.39 2.94
CA ILE A 106 -6.78 -6.10 2.82
C ILE A 106 -5.92 -5.78 4.04
N ARG A 107 -5.62 -6.80 4.83
CA ARG A 107 -4.73 -6.73 5.99
C ARG A 107 -3.35 -7.22 5.58
N VAL A 108 -2.32 -6.45 5.87
CA VAL A 108 -0.92 -6.79 5.61
C VAL A 108 -0.18 -6.74 6.94
N ASP A 109 0.18 -7.91 7.45
CA ASP A 109 1.05 -8.03 8.62
C ASP A 109 2.50 -8.09 8.15
N TYR A 110 3.35 -7.20 8.65
CA TYR A 110 4.74 -7.07 8.20
C TYR A 110 5.70 -6.73 9.33
N THR A 111 6.98 -7.01 9.10
CA THR A 111 8.09 -6.66 9.98
C THR A 111 9.02 -5.71 9.23
N VAL A 112 9.48 -4.64 9.87
CA VAL A 112 10.46 -3.73 9.24
C VAL A 112 11.87 -4.33 9.41
N ARG A 113 12.68 -4.35 8.35
CA ARG A 113 13.93 -5.15 8.29
C ARG A 113 15.06 -4.75 9.23
N GLU A 114 14.93 -3.69 10.01
CA GLU A 114 15.96 -3.29 11.00
C GLU A 114 15.39 -2.95 12.38
N THR A 115 14.08 -2.74 12.47
CA THR A 115 13.35 -2.72 13.74
C THR A 115 12.56 -4.01 13.80
N ASN A 116 12.93 -4.95 14.68
CA ASN A 116 12.19 -6.20 14.90
C ASN A 116 10.83 -5.93 15.58
N THR A 117 10.03 -5.05 14.99
CA THR A 117 8.72 -4.56 15.41
C THR A 117 7.71 -5.09 14.40
N ARG A 118 6.73 -5.88 14.88
CA ARG A 118 5.61 -6.35 14.07
C ARG A 118 4.59 -5.23 13.91
N ASN A 119 4.27 -4.87 12.67
CA ASN A 119 3.31 -3.84 12.32
C ASN A 119 2.24 -4.41 11.36
N ASN A 120 1.06 -3.79 11.35
CA ASN A 120 -0.06 -4.20 10.50
C ASN A 120 -0.61 -2.97 9.75
N LEU A 121 -0.75 -3.08 8.43
CA LEU A 121 -1.43 -2.11 7.57
C LEU A 121 -2.77 -2.67 7.12
N VAL A 122 -3.85 -1.93 7.37
CA VAL A 122 -5.16 -2.16 6.76
C VAL A 122 -5.34 -1.19 5.58
N TYR A 123 -5.54 -1.74 4.39
CA TYR A 123 -5.74 -0.99 3.15
C TYR A 123 -7.19 -1.14 2.65
N PRO A 124 -7.95 -0.03 2.47
CA PRO A 124 -9.29 -0.07 1.90
C PRO A 124 -9.25 -0.17 0.37
N PHE A 125 -9.96 -1.15 -0.20
CA PHE A 125 -10.15 -1.29 -1.65
C PHE A 125 -11.65 -1.38 -2.00
N TRP A 126 -12.10 -0.57 -2.96
CA TRP A 126 -13.51 -0.40 -3.32
C TRP A 126 -13.78 -0.94 -4.75
N LEU A 127 -14.79 -1.79 -4.94
CA LEU A 127 -15.16 -2.42 -6.22
C LEU A 127 -16.32 -1.73 -6.98
N THR A 128 -16.66 -0.47 -6.72
CA THR A 128 -17.90 0.11 -7.27
C THR A 128 -17.86 0.48 -8.75
N GLU A 129 -18.92 0.08 -9.46
CA GLU A 129 -19.32 0.46 -10.82
C GLU A 129 -19.90 1.88 -10.83
N ALA A 130 -19.48 2.72 -11.80
CA ALA A 130 -20.09 4.02 -12.02
C ALA A 130 -21.47 3.84 -12.67
N THR A 131 -22.54 3.90 -11.88
CA THR A 131 -23.90 4.01 -12.43
C THR A 131 -24.17 5.44 -12.88
N GLN A 132 -24.10 5.71 -14.19
CA GLN A 132 -25.03 6.58 -14.93
C GLN A 132 -25.16 6.14 -16.38
#